data_AF-A0A0C3KHQ1-F1
#
_entry.id   AF-A0A0C3KHQ1-F1
#
_cell.length_a   1.000
_cell.length_b   1.000
_cell.length_c   1.000
_cell.angle_alpha   90.00
_cell.angle_beta   90.00
_cell.angle_gamma   90.00
#
_symmetry.space_group_name_H-M   'P 1'
#
loop_
_entity.id
_entity.type
_entity.pdbx_description
1 polymer ?
#
loop_
_entity_poly.entity_id
_entity_poly.type
_entity_poly.pdbx_seq_one_letter_code
_entity_poly.pdbx_strand_id
1 'polypeptide(L)'
;MPVHDRIPREIFETILYLYVGIDTPVRDIVTLQLVCRTWYDIIAEASFLWGTISTVEGSQAFRKAFRMAQNSPLDIFFIEKNGIKASEFFSLIGQRIDQWRSLAIDADRVEEALTIVQTQKPPKLDLLYVKSGWYTPSKTVEIVLFGGAPATGLKRIALIQAPINLPSLQLSGLESLHLQYIPSITAAVILPILNNSPTLKMLHLHALDSVLLPKKLAADEPHFSFISPIQLAFLTDLKLYHLPLSFLNFLLSILAVPRLRSLDVHTMKAKRPVAQLLDVGMRHLKPVLISLAFGAQEYKVTVSYMGKLEIVIGGLRIDLSSTATGIDPFQETFNWLSESLEGVALADKPLHLTLTGWDPVPKFLKWFTRRTNVTRLTLSNEVHKDSGYGLMEMLPLLGRPTSGPSPIWLLPQIEAFETNLARADNQDLIVDMIKVRNAYAGLPESFPRLYGVPPKRFREIRVSHQGVNILTLSAMENFMSEVIRVAEGAEVYWGARKWTEWLSARLRENPL
;
A
#
# COMPACT_ATOMS: atom_id res chain seq x y z
N MET A 1 34.76 15.85 -27.08
CA MET A 1 34.19 14.67 -27.78
C MET A 1 32.77 14.47 -27.29
N PRO A 2 31.80 14.34 -28.20
CA PRO A 2 30.42 13.96 -27.87
C PRO A 2 30.35 12.68 -27.04
N VAL A 3 29.33 12.58 -26.18
CA VAL A 3 29.14 11.40 -25.31
C VAL A 3 28.94 10.12 -26.12
N HIS A 4 28.21 10.19 -27.24
CA HIS A 4 27.93 9.05 -28.10
C HIS A 4 29.17 8.46 -28.81
N ASP A 5 30.26 9.22 -28.91
CA ASP A 5 31.53 8.72 -29.48
C ASP A 5 32.39 7.99 -28.43
N ARG A 6 32.04 8.08 -27.14
CA ARG A 6 32.81 7.53 -26.02
C ARG A 6 32.25 6.23 -25.46
N ILE A 7 31.04 5.85 -25.86
CA ILE A 7 30.33 4.69 -25.34
C ILE A 7 30.01 3.72 -26.49
N PRO A 8 30.12 2.40 -26.27
CA PRO A 8 29.67 1.43 -27.26
C PRO A 8 28.19 1.65 -27.60
N ARG A 9 27.84 1.41 -28.87
CA ARG A 9 26.48 1.63 -29.39
C ARG A 9 25.43 0.89 -28.57
N GLU A 10 25.70 -0.34 -28.17
CA GLU A 10 24.79 -1.21 -27.42
C GLU A 10 24.50 -0.64 -26.02
N ILE A 11 25.52 -0.07 -25.37
CA ILE A 11 25.37 0.61 -24.08
C ILE A 11 24.55 1.87 -24.25
N PHE A 12 24.81 2.62 -25.32
CA PHE A 12 24.04 3.82 -25.62
C PHE A 12 22.57 3.53 -25.89
N GLU A 13 22.26 2.54 -26.72
CA GLU A 13 20.88 2.13 -26.99
C GLU A 13 20.19 1.60 -25.72
N THR A 14 20.92 0.90 -24.83
CA THR A 14 20.40 0.49 -23.52
C THR A 14 20.06 1.70 -22.64
N ILE A 15 20.92 2.73 -22.61
CA ILE A 15 20.64 3.98 -21.89
C ILE A 15 19.38 4.65 -22.45
N LEU A 16 19.24 4.70 -23.78
CA LEU A 16 18.05 5.26 -24.43
C LEU A 16 16.80 4.46 -24.04
N TYR A 17 16.85 3.13 -24.09
CA TYR A 17 15.74 2.27 -23.69
C TYR A 17 15.29 2.51 -22.24
N LEU A 18 16.24 2.72 -21.32
CA LEU A 18 15.94 3.02 -19.91
C LEU A 18 15.41 4.44 -19.69
N TYR A 19 15.66 5.36 -20.62
CA TYR A 19 15.17 6.73 -20.55
C TYR A 19 13.74 6.88 -21.10
N VAL A 20 13.37 6.06 -22.09
CA VAL A 20 12.05 6.12 -22.73
C VAL A 20 10.95 5.68 -21.76
N GLY A 21 9.98 6.56 -21.53
CA GLY A 21 8.84 6.27 -20.64
C GLY A 21 7.84 5.29 -21.27
N ILE A 22 7.16 4.51 -20.44
CA ILE A 22 6.13 3.54 -20.88
C ILE A 22 4.88 4.27 -21.40
N ASP A 23 4.55 5.43 -20.83
CA ASP A 23 3.32 6.16 -21.16
C ASP A 23 3.43 6.90 -22.50
N THR A 24 4.62 7.42 -22.82
CA THR A 24 4.86 8.24 -24.03
C THR A 24 6.12 7.84 -24.80
N PRO A 25 6.28 6.56 -25.16
CA PRO A 25 7.51 6.06 -25.74
C PRO A 25 7.87 6.76 -27.06
N VAL A 26 6.88 6.99 -27.93
CA VAL A 26 7.12 7.57 -29.25
C VAL A 26 7.56 9.02 -29.14
N ARG A 27 6.91 9.81 -28.29
CA ARG A 27 7.26 11.20 -28.03
C ARG A 27 8.68 11.31 -27.50
N ASP A 28 9.04 10.46 -26.55
CA ASP A 28 10.37 10.48 -25.93
C ASP A 28 11.44 10.12 -26.98
N ILE A 29 11.21 9.05 -27.75
CA ILE A 29 12.10 8.63 -28.85
C ILE A 29 12.24 9.74 -29.90
N VAL A 30 11.14 10.35 -30.35
CA VAL A 30 11.20 11.45 -31.32
C VAL A 30 11.96 12.65 -30.76
N THR A 31 11.82 12.95 -29.48
CA THR A 31 12.59 14.03 -28.83
C THR A 31 14.08 13.71 -28.82
N LEU A 32 14.46 12.47 -28.51
CA LEU A 32 15.85 12.01 -28.52
C LEU A 32 16.45 12.05 -29.94
N GLN A 33 15.66 11.78 -30.97
CA GLN A 33 16.08 11.91 -32.37
C GLN A 33 16.48 13.34 -32.77
N LEU A 34 16.03 14.37 -32.04
CA LEU A 34 16.35 15.78 -32.33
C LEU A 34 17.69 16.23 -31.75
N VAL A 35 18.36 15.42 -30.94
CA VAL A 35 19.62 15.81 -30.27
C VAL A 35 20.76 16.04 -31.27
N CYS A 36 21.02 15.06 -32.13
CA CYS A 36 21.96 15.19 -33.23
C CYS A 36 21.70 14.11 -34.30
N ARG A 37 22.35 14.23 -35.47
CA ARG A 37 22.22 13.26 -36.57
C ARG A 37 22.60 11.84 -36.16
N THR A 38 23.68 11.67 -35.39
CA THR A 38 24.10 10.35 -34.92
C THR A 38 23.04 9.67 -34.06
N TRP A 39 22.38 10.43 -33.17
CA TRP A 39 21.29 9.89 -32.34
C TRP A 39 20.08 9.50 -33.19
N TYR A 40 19.73 10.36 -34.16
CA TYR A 40 18.67 10.06 -35.13
C TYR A 40 18.92 8.72 -35.83
N ASP A 41 20.12 8.52 -36.39
CA ASP A 41 20.47 7.31 -37.15
C ASP A 41 20.45 6.06 -36.26
N ILE A 42 21.07 6.13 -35.06
CA ILE A 42 21.07 5.01 -34.10
C ILE A 42 19.64 4.63 -33.72
N ILE A 43 18.80 5.60 -33.36
CA ILE A 43 17.41 5.37 -32.93
C ILE A 43 16.55 4.85 -34.08
N ALA A 44 16.75 5.34 -35.31
CA ALA A 44 15.99 4.91 -36.48
C ALA A 44 16.27 3.44 -36.83
N GLU A 45 17.51 2.98 -36.63
CA GLU A 45 17.92 1.59 -36.87
C GLU A 45 17.58 0.64 -35.71
N ALA A 46 17.52 1.15 -34.47
CA ALA A 46 17.25 0.38 -33.27
C ALA A 46 15.75 0.05 -33.11
N SER A 47 15.26 -0.89 -33.92
CA SER A 47 13.85 -1.32 -33.94
C SER A 47 13.27 -1.65 -32.55
N PHE A 48 14.07 -2.21 -31.63
CA PHE A 48 13.61 -2.57 -30.29
C PHE A 48 13.22 -1.38 -29.42
N LEU A 49 13.76 -0.18 -29.68
CA LEU A 49 13.33 1.05 -29.00
C LEU A 49 11.87 1.36 -29.33
N TRP A 50 11.39 0.94 -30.50
CA TRP A 50 10.01 1.14 -30.96
C TRP A 50 9.06 0.00 -30.56
N GLY A 51 9.54 -1.02 -29.84
CA GLY A 51 8.77 -2.20 -29.46
C GLY A 51 7.63 -1.92 -28.48
N THR A 52 7.64 -0.77 -27.79
CA THR A 52 6.56 -0.34 -26.91
C THR A 52 5.47 0.36 -27.70
N ILE A 53 4.31 -0.29 -27.81
CA ILE A 53 3.16 0.15 -28.59
C ILE A 53 2.05 0.59 -27.64
N SER A 54 1.76 1.89 -27.58
CA SER A 54 0.76 2.47 -26.68
C SER A 54 -0.33 3.23 -27.43
N THR A 55 -1.59 3.10 -26.99
CA THR A 55 -2.68 3.96 -27.49
C THR A 55 -2.70 5.34 -26.84
N VAL A 56 -1.95 5.57 -25.75
CA VAL A 56 -1.90 6.85 -25.00
C VAL A 56 -1.51 8.02 -25.90
N GLU A 57 -0.61 7.79 -26.83
CA GLU A 57 -0.08 8.82 -27.74
C GLU A 57 -0.92 9.00 -29.02
N GLY A 58 -2.04 8.29 -29.13
CA GLY A 58 -2.95 8.38 -30.28
C GLY A 58 -2.53 7.57 -31.50
N SER A 59 -3.40 7.57 -32.52
CA SER A 59 -3.32 6.65 -33.67
C SER A 59 -2.08 6.84 -34.54
N GLN A 60 -1.60 8.08 -34.70
CA GLN A 60 -0.43 8.38 -35.52
C GLN A 60 0.86 7.85 -34.87
N ALA A 61 1.04 8.08 -33.57
CA ALA A 61 2.19 7.58 -32.82
C ALA A 61 2.21 6.05 -32.80
N PHE A 62 1.06 5.44 -32.50
CA PHE A 62 0.83 3.99 -32.59
C PHE A 62 1.29 3.42 -33.94
N ARG A 63 0.77 3.95 -35.06
CA ARG A 63 1.09 3.45 -36.41
C ARG A 63 2.58 3.64 -36.74
N LYS A 64 3.19 4.74 -36.27
CA LYS A 64 4.62 4.97 -36.43
C LYS A 64 5.44 3.91 -35.69
N ALA A 65 5.19 3.71 -34.39
CA ALA A 65 5.91 2.72 -33.59
C ALA A 65 5.75 1.31 -34.16
N PHE A 66 4.51 0.92 -34.48
CA PHE A 66 4.22 -0.39 -35.03
C PHE A 66 4.96 -0.66 -36.35
N ARG A 67 5.09 0.36 -37.22
CA ARG A 67 5.88 0.24 -38.44
C ARG A 67 7.39 0.09 -38.16
N MET A 68 7.93 0.85 -37.22
CA MET A 68 9.36 0.84 -36.89
C MET A 68 9.79 -0.45 -36.15
N ALA A 69 8.89 -1.09 -35.41
CA ALA A 69 9.14 -2.32 -34.65
C ALA A 69 9.07 -3.61 -35.49
N GLN A 70 9.45 -3.59 -36.78
CA GLN A 70 9.10 -4.64 -37.76
C GLN A 70 9.52 -6.07 -37.37
N ASN A 71 10.57 -6.23 -36.55
CA ASN A 71 11.09 -7.52 -36.09
C ASN A 71 11.39 -7.56 -34.59
N SER A 72 10.79 -6.65 -33.82
CA SER A 72 11.08 -6.52 -32.39
C SER A 72 10.00 -7.18 -31.56
N PRO A 73 10.33 -7.72 -30.37
CA PRO A 73 9.32 -8.08 -29.38
C PRO A 73 8.47 -6.85 -29.04
N LEU A 74 7.15 -7.06 -28.96
CA LEU A 74 6.18 -5.99 -28.74
C LEU A 74 5.69 -5.98 -27.28
N ASP A 75 5.76 -4.82 -26.64
CA ASP A 75 5.04 -4.56 -25.40
C ASP A 75 3.84 -3.68 -25.70
N ILE A 76 2.64 -4.17 -25.41
CA ILE A 76 1.40 -3.63 -25.91
C ILE A 76 0.64 -3.01 -24.75
N PHE A 77 0.29 -1.73 -24.87
CA PHE A 77 -0.45 -0.96 -23.89
C PHE A 77 -1.69 -0.37 -24.53
N PHE A 78 -2.84 -0.94 -24.22
CA PHE A 78 -4.14 -0.44 -24.66
C PHE A 78 -4.86 0.25 -23.50
N ILE A 79 -5.07 1.56 -23.64
CA ILE A 79 -5.88 2.37 -22.73
C ILE A 79 -7.01 3.02 -23.54
N GLU A 80 -8.26 2.78 -23.16
CA GLU A 80 -9.47 3.17 -23.93
C GLU A 80 -9.71 4.70 -24.05
N LYS A 81 -8.85 5.54 -23.48
CA LYS A 81 -9.09 6.99 -23.37
C LYS A 81 -8.83 7.81 -24.64
N ASN A 82 -8.23 7.23 -25.68
CA ASN A 82 -7.56 8.01 -26.74
C ASN A 82 -8.15 7.83 -28.15
N GLY A 83 -9.43 7.49 -28.23
CA GLY A 83 -10.22 7.52 -29.47
C GLY A 83 -9.90 6.43 -30.50
N ILE A 84 -8.86 5.61 -30.30
CA ILE A 84 -8.64 4.39 -31.10
C ILE A 84 -9.59 3.32 -30.58
N LYS A 85 -10.47 2.82 -31.44
CA LYS A 85 -11.37 1.71 -31.10
C LYS A 85 -10.55 0.44 -30.84
N ALA A 86 -10.92 -0.33 -29.82
CA ALA A 86 -10.25 -1.59 -29.48
C ALA A 86 -10.15 -2.53 -30.70
N SER A 87 -11.24 -2.66 -31.46
CA SER A 87 -11.26 -3.49 -32.68
C SER A 87 -10.25 -3.04 -33.74
N GLU A 88 -10.11 -1.73 -33.98
CA GLU A 88 -9.08 -1.18 -34.89
C GLU A 88 -7.68 -1.52 -34.38
N PHE A 89 -7.40 -1.23 -33.11
CA PHE A 89 -6.09 -1.45 -32.51
C PHE A 89 -5.66 -2.92 -32.56
N PHE A 90 -6.52 -3.82 -32.06
CA PHE A 90 -6.19 -5.23 -31.97
C PHE A 90 -6.16 -5.91 -33.34
N SER A 91 -6.98 -5.46 -34.31
CA SER A 91 -6.93 -6.01 -35.67
C SER A 91 -5.59 -5.75 -36.37
N LEU A 92 -4.96 -4.60 -36.10
CA LEU A 92 -3.65 -4.29 -36.64
C LEU A 92 -2.54 -5.04 -35.89
N ILE A 93 -2.54 -4.98 -34.56
CA ILE A 93 -1.45 -5.54 -33.76
C ILE A 93 -1.48 -7.08 -33.68
N GLY A 94 -2.68 -7.67 -33.83
CA GLY A 94 -2.88 -9.11 -33.91
C GLY A 94 -2.23 -9.76 -35.12
N GLN A 95 -1.91 -8.99 -36.17
CA GLN A 95 -1.14 -9.48 -37.33
C GLN A 95 0.29 -9.88 -36.95
N ARG A 96 0.78 -9.44 -35.79
CA ARG A 96 2.11 -9.76 -35.27
C ARG A 96 2.03 -10.42 -33.89
N ILE A 97 1.01 -11.23 -33.64
CA ILE A 97 0.81 -11.86 -32.32
C ILE A 97 2.04 -12.63 -31.85
N ASP A 98 2.77 -13.30 -32.76
CA ASP A 98 3.97 -14.07 -32.43
C ASP A 98 5.13 -13.23 -31.87
N GLN A 99 5.09 -11.90 -32.07
CA GLN A 99 6.06 -10.96 -31.53
C GLN A 99 5.65 -10.42 -30.15
N TRP A 100 4.45 -10.71 -29.65
CA TRP A 100 3.97 -10.16 -28.38
C TRP A 100 4.78 -10.71 -27.20
N ARG A 101 5.36 -9.79 -26.42
CA ARG A 101 6.10 -10.06 -25.19
C ARG A 101 5.29 -9.67 -23.96
N SER A 102 4.59 -8.54 -24.01
CA SER A 102 3.76 -8.04 -22.91
C SER A 102 2.44 -7.50 -23.44
N LEU A 103 1.36 -7.72 -22.69
CA LEU A 103 0.04 -7.17 -23.01
C LEU A 103 -0.56 -6.53 -21.75
N ALA A 104 -0.87 -5.24 -21.82
CA ALA A 104 -1.54 -4.46 -20.80
C ALA A 104 -2.80 -3.79 -21.38
N ILE A 105 -3.95 -4.06 -20.77
CA ILE A 105 -5.25 -3.52 -21.19
C ILE A 105 -5.89 -2.81 -19.98
N ASP A 106 -6.26 -1.54 -20.14
CA ASP A 106 -7.10 -0.77 -19.22
C ASP A 106 -8.28 -0.19 -20.02
N ALA A 107 -9.43 -0.85 -19.93
CA ALA A 107 -10.62 -0.56 -20.71
C ALA A 107 -11.88 -0.75 -19.87
N ASP A 108 -12.94 0.00 -20.17
CA ASP A 108 -14.21 -0.18 -19.47
C ASP A 108 -14.89 -1.51 -19.86
N ARG A 109 -14.68 -1.97 -21.11
CA ARG A 109 -15.23 -3.22 -21.65
C ARG A 109 -14.13 -4.08 -22.27
N VAL A 110 -13.49 -4.90 -21.43
CA VAL A 110 -12.35 -5.74 -21.84
C VAL A 110 -12.73 -6.85 -22.82
N GLU A 111 -14.01 -7.23 -22.93
CA GLU A 111 -14.47 -8.29 -23.83
C GLU A 111 -14.19 -7.94 -25.30
N GLU A 112 -14.44 -6.69 -25.69
CA GLU A 112 -14.22 -6.22 -27.06
C GLU A 112 -12.72 -6.22 -27.40
N ALA A 113 -11.89 -5.74 -26.46
CA ALA A 113 -10.43 -5.74 -26.58
C ALA A 113 -9.84 -7.15 -26.69
N LEU A 114 -10.41 -8.12 -25.97
CA LEU A 114 -9.88 -9.47 -25.89
C LEU A 114 -10.36 -10.40 -27.02
N THR A 115 -11.32 -10.01 -27.85
CA THR A 115 -11.87 -10.86 -28.93
C THR A 115 -10.81 -11.51 -29.83
N ILE A 116 -9.76 -10.79 -30.20
CA ILE A 116 -8.66 -11.32 -31.03
C ILE A 116 -7.79 -12.30 -30.25
N VAL A 117 -7.58 -12.02 -28.96
CA VAL A 117 -6.79 -12.88 -28.07
C VAL A 117 -7.51 -14.19 -27.76
N GLN A 118 -8.86 -14.20 -27.78
CA GLN A 118 -9.66 -15.39 -27.49
C GLN A 118 -9.51 -16.52 -28.51
N THR A 119 -9.13 -16.24 -29.75
CA THR A 119 -9.15 -17.24 -30.83
C THR A 119 -7.77 -17.71 -31.28
N GLN A 120 -6.71 -17.03 -30.85
CA GLN A 120 -5.36 -17.26 -31.36
C GLN A 120 -4.52 -18.12 -30.40
N LYS A 121 -3.45 -18.74 -30.93
CA LYS A 121 -2.49 -19.49 -30.10
C LYS A 121 -1.80 -18.53 -29.11
N PRO A 122 -1.47 -18.96 -27.87
CA PRO A 122 -0.80 -18.10 -26.92
C PRO A 122 0.58 -17.73 -27.46
N PRO A 123 0.88 -16.43 -27.59
CA PRO A 123 2.21 -15.98 -27.98
C PRO A 123 3.21 -16.21 -26.83
N LYS A 124 4.48 -15.88 -27.07
CA LYS A 124 5.53 -15.89 -26.03
C LYS A 124 5.39 -14.71 -25.05
N LEU A 125 4.19 -14.53 -24.51
CA LEU A 125 3.86 -13.53 -23.51
C LEU A 125 4.55 -13.84 -22.19
N ASP A 126 5.29 -12.87 -21.67
CA ASP A 126 5.90 -12.86 -20.34
C ASP A 126 4.99 -12.16 -19.31
N LEU A 127 4.26 -11.12 -19.75
CA LEU A 127 3.38 -10.31 -18.91
C LEU A 127 1.98 -10.17 -19.50
N LEU A 128 0.98 -10.41 -18.66
CA LEU A 128 -0.43 -10.14 -18.95
C LEU A 128 -1.02 -9.26 -17.83
N TYR A 129 -1.41 -8.04 -18.16
CA TYR A 129 -2.13 -7.11 -17.31
C TYR A 129 -3.48 -6.79 -17.94
N VAL A 130 -4.58 -7.06 -17.23
CA VAL A 130 -5.93 -6.74 -17.71
C VAL A 130 -6.71 -6.09 -16.58
N LYS A 131 -7.14 -4.86 -16.82
CA LYS A 131 -7.99 -4.10 -15.93
C LYS A 131 -9.27 -3.72 -16.66
N SER A 132 -10.40 -4.15 -16.09
CA SER A 132 -11.72 -3.71 -16.52
C SER A 132 -12.15 -2.51 -15.68
N GLY A 133 -12.94 -1.61 -16.26
CA GLY A 133 -13.63 -0.56 -15.52
C GLY A 133 -14.68 -1.12 -14.55
N TRP A 134 -15.26 -0.25 -13.73
CA TRP A 134 -16.24 -0.57 -12.67
C TRP A 134 -17.61 -1.04 -13.18
N TYR A 135 -17.72 -1.40 -14.45
CA TYR A 135 -18.96 -1.94 -14.98
C TYR A 135 -19.24 -3.28 -14.31
N THR A 136 -20.27 -3.36 -13.47
CA THR A 136 -20.77 -4.61 -12.88
C THR A 136 -21.50 -5.39 -13.97
N PRO A 137 -20.91 -6.40 -14.61
CA PRO A 137 -21.58 -7.07 -15.70
C PRO A 137 -22.66 -7.94 -15.07
N SER A 138 -23.89 -7.83 -15.56
CA SER A 138 -25.08 -8.41 -14.94
C SER A 138 -25.12 -9.96 -14.95
N LYS A 139 -24.10 -10.60 -15.52
CA LYS A 139 -23.72 -12.03 -15.46
C LYS A 139 -22.44 -12.16 -16.32
N THR A 140 -21.25 -12.07 -15.73
CA THR A 140 -19.99 -12.21 -16.49
C THR A 140 -19.84 -13.62 -17.03
N VAL A 141 -19.94 -13.77 -18.36
CA VAL A 141 -19.38 -14.92 -19.08
C VAL A 141 -17.88 -14.87 -18.90
N GLU A 142 -17.27 -15.97 -18.45
CA GLU A 142 -15.81 -16.02 -18.34
C GLU A 142 -15.16 -15.92 -19.71
N ILE A 143 -14.09 -15.13 -19.78
CA ILE A 143 -13.31 -14.93 -20.99
C ILE A 143 -12.23 -16.01 -21.05
N VAL A 144 -12.35 -16.91 -22.03
CA VAL A 144 -11.32 -17.90 -22.34
C VAL A 144 -10.31 -17.26 -23.29
N LEU A 145 -9.09 -17.04 -22.82
CA LEU A 145 -8.02 -16.52 -23.67
C LEU A 145 -7.38 -17.65 -24.48
N PHE A 146 -6.80 -17.27 -25.61
CA PHE A 146 -5.97 -18.11 -26.46
C PHE A 146 -6.61 -19.43 -26.92
N GLY A 147 -7.92 -19.45 -27.12
CA GLY A 147 -8.68 -20.66 -27.45
C GLY A 147 -8.63 -21.73 -26.36
N GLY A 148 -8.27 -21.37 -25.12
CA GLY A 148 -8.06 -22.28 -24.01
C GLY A 148 -6.73 -23.04 -24.08
N ALA A 149 -5.80 -22.63 -24.95
CA ALA A 149 -4.49 -23.23 -25.01
C ALA A 149 -3.60 -22.78 -23.83
N PRO A 150 -2.70 -23.66 -23.35
CA PRO A 150 -1.80 -23.36 -22.23
C PRO A 150 -0.89 -22.16 -22.50
N ALA A 151 -0.83 -21.21 -21.57
CA ALA A 151 0.03 -20.03 -21.64
C ALA A 151 1.24 -20.17 -20.69
N THR A 152 2.01 -21.24 -20.84
CA THR A 152 3.11 -21.61 -19.93
C THR A 152 4.31 -20.67 -19.96
N GLY A 153 4.39 -19.75 -20.94
CA GLY A 153 5.42 -18.71 -21.01
C GLY A 153 5.17 -17.51 -20.09
N LEU A 154 3.93 -17.35 -19.59
CA LEU A 154 3.57 -16.23 -18.73
C LEU A 154 4.31 -16.32 -17.39
N LYS A 155 4.98 -15.23 -17.02
CA LYS A 155 5.62 -15.09 -15.71
C LYS A 155 4.88 -14.12 -14.80
N ARG A 156 4.20 -13.13 -15.37
CA ARG A 156 3.57 -12.04 -14.62
C ARG A 156 2.12 -11.88 -15.05
N ILE A 157 1.20 -12.00 -14.10
CA ILE A 157 -0.23 -11.86 -14.33
C ILE A 157 -0.81 -10.87 -13.33
N ALA A 158 -1.57 -9.90 -13.83
CA ALA A 158 -2.30 -8.94 -13.04
C ALA A 158 -3.70 -8.74 -13.62
N LEU A 159 -4.72 -9.24 -12.93
CA LEU A 159 -6.11 -9.18 -13.37
C LEU A 159 -6.92 -8.38 -12.35
N ILE A 160 -7.53 -7.29 -12.80
CA ILE A 160 -8.31 -6.37 -11.97
C ILE A 160 -9.70 -6.26 -12.60
N GLN A 161 -10.73 -6.75 -11.91
CA GLN A 161 -12.12 -6.75 -12.39
C GLN A 161 -12.32 -7.48 -13.75
N ALA A 162 -11.35 -8.30 -14.17
CA ALA A 162 -11.36 -8.99 -15.46
C ALA A 162 -11.76 -10.47 -15.27
N PRO A 163 -12.90 -10.93 -15.82
CA PRO A 163 -13.43 -12.28 -15.62
C PRO A 163 -12.75 -13.31 -16.54
N ILE A 164 -11.42 -13.42 -16.48
CA ILE A 164 -10.65 -14.38 -17.31
C ILE A 164 -10.69 -15.77 -16.68
N ASN A 165 -10.96 -16.79 -17.50
CA ASN A 165 -10.89 -18.20 -17.08
C ASN A 165 -9.42 -18.62 -16.89
N LEU A 166 -8.89 -18.39 -15.69
CA LEU A 166 -7.52 -18.76 -15.32
C LEU A 166 -7.20 -20.25 -15.46
N PRO A 167 -8.09 -21.20 -15.12
CA PRO A 167 -7.82 -22.63 -15.28
C PRO A 167 -7.41 -23.01 -16.70
N SER A 168 -8.03 -22.40 -17.72
CA SER A 168 -7.73 -22.67 -19.13
C SER A 168 -6.28 -22.35 -19.52
N LEU A 169 -5.62 -21.43 -18.80
CA LEU A 169 -4.26 -20.99 -19.11
C LEU A 169 -3.18 -21.98 -18.64
N GLN A 170 -3.52 -22.97 -17.80
CA GLN A 170 -2.59 -23.95 -17.22
C GLN A 170 -1.29 -23.31 -16.71
N LEU A 171 -1.46 -22.25 -15.92
CA LEU A 171 -0.37 -21.40 -15.44
C LEU A 171 0.63 -22.20 -14.62
N SER A 172 1.90 -22.08 -14.98
CA SER A 172 3.04 -22.69 -14.31
C SER A 172 4.23 -21.75 -14.41
N GLY A 173 5.13 -21.81 -13.42
CA GLY A 173 6.35 -20.99 -13.44
C GLY A 173 6.12 -19.49 -13.29
N LEU A 174 5.00 -19.05 -12.70
CA LEU A 174 4.77 -17.63 -12.44
C LEU A 174 5.81 -17.07 -11.47
N GLU A 175 6.18 -15.81 -11.69
CA GLU A 175 6.97 -14.98 -10.78
C GLU A 175 6.10 -13.94 -10.06
N SER A 176 4.99 -13.50 -10.65
CA SER A 176 4.08 -12.52 -10.06
C SER A 176 2.62 -12.83 -10.37
N LEU A 177 1.78 -12.86 -9.35
CA LEU A 177 0.34 -13.04 -9.46
C LEU A 177 -0.39 -11.95 -8.68
N HIS A 178 -1.19 -11.13 -9.37
CA HIS A 178 -2.08 -10.14 -8.78
C HIS A 178 -3.51 -10.36 -9.26
N LEU A 179 -4.42 -10.67 -8.34
CA LEU A 179 -5.83 -10.86 -8.61
C LEU A 179 -6.65 -9.90 -7.76
N GLN A 180 -7.50 -9.10 -8.39
CA GLN A 180 -8.31 -8.09 -7.70
C GLN A 180 -9.75 -8.05 -8.22
N TYR A 181 -10.73 -8.12 -7.33
CA TYR A 181 -12.17 -8.02 -7.66
C TYR A 181 -12.61 -8.96 -8.81
N ILE A 182 -12.15 -10.22 -8.83
CA ILE A 182 -12.49 -11.18 -9.89
C ILE A 182 -13.69 -12.02 -9.45
N PRO A 183 -14.90 -11.84 -10.02
CA PRO A 183 -16.11 -12.48 -9.48
C PRO A 183 -16.11 -14.00 -9.56
N SER A 184 -15.46 -14.60 -10.57
CA SER A 184 -15.49 -16.04 -10.80
C SER A 184 -14.35 -16.82 -10.13
N ILE A 185 -13.43 -16.13 -9.47
CA ILE A 185 -12.27 -16.80 -8.88
C ILE A 185 -12.68 -17.63 -7.66
N THR A 186 -12.14 -18.84 -7.55
CA THR A 186 -12.37 -19.74 -6.42
C THR A 186 -11.05 -20.25 -5.84
N ALA A 187 -11.10 -20.82 -4.63
CA ALA A 187 -9.94 -21.46 -4.01
C ALA A 187 -9.41 -22.62 -4.88
N ALA A 188 -10.30 -23.37 -5.54
CA ALA A 188 -9.95 -24.46 -6.44
C ALA A 188 -9.16 -23.99 -7.68
N VAL A 189 -9.25 -22.70 -8.05
CA VAL A 189 -8.45 -22.11 -9.13
C VAL A 189 -7.11 -21.58 -8.59
N ILE A 190 -7.12 -20.90 -7.44
CA ILE A 190 -5.93 -20.25 -6.89
C ILE A 190 -4.90 -21.30 -6.46
N LEU A 191 -5.33 -22.38 -5.79
CA LEU A 191 -4.40 -23.34 -5.18
C LEU A 191 -3.54 -24.10 -6.19
N PRO A 192 -4.09 -24.62 -7.32
CA PRO A 192 -3.25 -25.19 -8.37
C PRO A 192 -2.23 -24.21 -8.94
N ILE A 193 -2.61 -22.94 -9.13
CA ILE A 193 -1.68 -21.91 -9.66
C ILE A 193 -0.50 -21.73 -8.71
N LEU A 194 -0.76 -21.64 -7.40
CA LEU A 194 0.28 -21.52 -6.38
C LEU A 194 1.16 -22.77 -6.34
N ASN A 195 0.57 -23.96 -6.40
CA ASN A 195 1.31 -25.23 -6.39
C ASN A 195 2.19 -25.40 -7.64
N ASN A 196 1.74 -24.93 -8.79
CA ASN A 196 2.44 -25.04 -10.07
C ASN A 196 3.44 -23.90 -10.31
N SER A 197 3.55 -22.94 -9.38
CA SER A 197 4.42 -21.77 -9.51
C SER A 197 5.36 -21.60 -8.31
N PRO A 198 6.29 -22.55 -8.05
CA PRO A 198 7.21 -22.47 -6.92
C PRO A 198 8.18 -21.27 -7.02
N THR A 199 8.36 -20.70 -8.21
CA THR A 199 9.19 -19.52 -8.51
C THR A 199 8.53 -18.19 -8.16
N LEU A 200 7.30 -18.20 -7.63
CA LEU A 200 6.52 -17.00 -7.34
C LEU A 200 7.26 -16.10 -6.35
N LYS A 201 7.48 -14.84 -6.72
CA LYS A 201 8.13 -13.79 -5.92
C LYS A 201 7.13 -12.82 -5.29
N MET A 202 6.00 -12.62 -5.96
CA MET A 202 4.93 -11.69 -5.57
C MET A 202 3.55 -12.36 -5.68
N LEU A 203 2.77 -12.30 -4.60
CA LEU A 203 1.39 -12.80 -4.55
C LEU A 203 0.48 -11.75 -3.93
N HIS A 204 -0.37 -11.12 -4.74
CA HIS A 204 -1.35 -10.13 -4.32
C HIS A 204 -2.77 -10.63 -4.61
N LEU A 205 -3.57 -10.81 -3.57
CA LEU A 205 -4.97 -11.20 -3.68
C LEU A 205 -5.82 -10.12 -2.99
N HIS A 206 -6.77 -9.53 -3.72
CA HIS A 206 -7.52 -8.38 -3.26
C HIS A 206 -9.02 -8.51 -3.55
N ALA A 207 -9.85 -8.48 -2.50
CA ALA A 207 -11.30 -8.39 -2.59
C ALA A 207 -11.92 -9.50 -3.46
N LEU A 208 -11.58 -10.74 -3.10
CA LEU A 208 -12.07 -11.94 -3.76
C LEU A 208 -13.27 -12.51 -2.97
N ASP A 209 -14.32 -11.69 -2.84
CA ASP A 209 -15.47 -11.96 -1.95
C ASP A 209 -16.23 -13.24 -2.29
N SER A 210 -16.16 -13.70 -3.54
CA SER A 210 -16.81 -14.94 -4.02
C SER A 210 -16.03 -16.22 -3.70
N VAL A 211 -14.81 -16.12 -3.17
CA VAL A 211 -13.99 -17.29 -2.87
C VAL A 211 -14.54 -18.02 -1.65
N LEU A 212 -15.32 -19.07 -1.92
CA LEU A 212 -15.71 -20.04 -0.92
C LEU A 212 -14.62 -21.11 -0.79
N LEU A 213 -14.33 -21.50 0.44
CA LEU A 213 -13.57 -22.74 0.68
C LEU A 213 -14.38 -23.93 0.13
N PRO A 214 -13.72 -24.96 -0.41
CA PRO A 214 -14.37 -26.21 -0.76
C PRO A 214 -15.15 -26.72 0.47
N LYS A 215 -16.48 -26.71 0.42
CA LYS A 215 -17.32 -27.24 1.49
C LYS A 215 -17.07 -28.74 1.53
N LYS A 216 -16.22 -29.19 2.46
CA LYS A 216 -15.96 -30.60 2.84
C LYS A 216 -16.17 -31.53 1.65
N LEU A 217 -15.13 -31.65 0.81
CA LEU A 217 -15.08 -32.49 -0.39
C LEU A 217 -15.92 -33.76 -0.16
N ALA A 218 -16.98 -33.92 -0.95
CA ALA A 218 -17.74 -35.16 -0.99
C ALA A 218 -16.73 -36.31 -1.19
N ALA A 219 -16.96 -37.45 -0.54
CA ALA A 219 -15.99 -38.53 -0.40
C ALA A 219 -15.37 -39.06 -1.71
N ASP A 220 -15.93 -38.68 -2.86
CA ASP A 220 -15.56 -39.16 -4.20
C ASP A 220 -14.73 -38.17 -5.04
N GLU A 221 -14.48 -36.94 -4.59
CA GLU A 221 -13.55 -36.03 -5.29
C GLU A 221 -12.09 -36.28 -4.84
N PRO A 222 -11.12 -36.26 -5.79
CA PRO A 222 -9.71 -36.52 -5.49
C PRO A 222 -9.27 -35.61 -4.34
N HIS A 223 -8.95 -36.27 -3.22
CA HIS A 223 -8.65 -35.60 -1.97
C HIS A 223 -7.60 -34.52 -2.19
N PHE A 224 -7.98 -33.25 -2.03
CA PHE A 224 -7.02 -32.23 -1.62
C PHE A 224 -6.64 -32.50 -0.16
N SER A 225 -6.03 -33.65 0.09
CA SER A 225 -5.29 -33.89 1.31
C SER A 225 -4.04 -33.02 1.18
N PHE A 226 -4.15 -31.76 1.63
CA PHE A 226 -3.00 -30.88 1.83
C PHE A 226 -2.16 -31.45 2.98
N ILE A 227 -1.53 -32.59 2.73
CA ILE A 227 -0.61 -33.24 3.66
C ILE A 227 0.67 -32.39 3.76
N SER A 228 0.97 -31.62 2.70
CA SER A 228 2.18 -30.80 2.61
C SER A 228 1.84 -29.32 2.39
N PRO A 229 2.50 -28.40 3.11
CA PRO A 229 2.43 -26.96 2.83
C PRO A 229 2.92 -26.65 1.40
N ILE A 230 2.27 -25.70 0.74
CA ILE A 230 2.70 -25.17 -0.56
C ILE A 230 4.00 -24.40 -0.36
N GLN A 231 5.08 -24.91 -0.95
CA GLN A 231 6.42 -24.34 -0.85
C GLN A 231 6.59 -23.20 -1.85
N LEU A 232 6.57 -21.95 -1.37
CA LEU A 232 6.86 -20.76 -2.16
C LEU A 232 8.18 -20.14 -1.70
N ALA A 233 9.28 -20.86 -1.96
CA ALA A 233 10.61 -20.54 -1.45
C ALA A 233 11.17 -19.19 -1.92
N PHE A 234 10.65 -18.65 -3.03
CA PHE A 234 11.07 -17.37 -3.61
C PHE A 234 10.11 -16.22 -3.29
N LEU A 235 9.02 -16.46 -2.56
CA LEU A 235 8.04 -15.43 -2.29
C LEU A 235 8.62 -14.37 -1.35
N THR A 236 8.72 -13.14 -1.84
CA THR A 236 9.26 -12.00 -1.12
C THR A 236 8.19 -11.00 -0.70
N ASP A 237 7.08 -10.92 -1.43
CA ASP A 237 5.99 -9.97 -1.17
C ASP A 237 4.63 -10.70 -1.22
N LEU A 238 3.93 -10.71 -0.09
CA LEU A 238 2.62 -11.34 0.07
C LEU A 238 1.62 -10.29 0.54
N LYS A 239 0.58 -10.05 -0.26
CA LYS A 239 -0.48 -9.10 0.06
C LYS A 239 -1.86 -9.75 -0.05
N LEU A 240 -2.60 -9.77 1.04
CA LEU A 240 -3.88 -10.45 1.16
C LEU A 240 -4.92 -9.46 1.68
N TYR A 241 -5.61 -8.76 0.77
CA TYR A 241 -6.57 -7.71 1.12
C TYR A 241 -8.01 -8.14 0.92
N HIS A 242 -8.88 -7.80 1.88
CA HIS A 242 -10.32 -7.97 1.77
C HIS A 242 -10.74 -9.40 1.37
N LEU A 243 -10.02 -10.42 1.83
CA LEU A 243 -10.35 -11.82 1.55
C LEU A 243 -11.39 -12.33 2.57
N PRO A 244 -12.28 -13.26 2.18
CA PRO A 244 -13.09 -14.00 3.13
C PRO A 244 -12.18 -14.62 4.20
N LEU A 245 -12.50 -14.38 5.47
CA LEU A 245 -11.65 -14.75 6.60
C LEU A 245 -11.27 -16.24 6.62
N SER A 246 -12.20 -17.11 6.25
CA SER A 246 -11.96 -18.55 6.15
C SER A 246 -10.89 -18.88 5.09
N PHE A 247 -10.95 -18.23 3.93
CA PHE A 247 -9.98 -18.39 2.86
C PHE A 247 -8.61 -17.79 3.22
N LEU A 248 -8.60 -16.62 3.87
CA LEU A 248 -7.37 -16.00 4.39
C LEU A 248 -6.63 -16.93 5.35
N ASN A 249 -7.33 -17.44 6.38
CA ASN A 249 -6.74 -18.34 7.37
C ASN A 249 -6.22 -19.63 6.71
N PHE A 250 -6.98 -20.17 5.77
CA PHE A 250 -6.59 -21.35 5.02
C PHE A 250 -5.30 -21.10 4.22
N LEU A 251 -5.22 -20.02 3.43
CA LEU A 251 -4.01 -19.65 2.70
C LEU A 251 -2.81 -19.49 3.63
N LEU A 252 -2.96 -18.73 4.72
CA LEU A 252 -1.87 -18.54 5.68
C LEU A 252 -1.41 -19.90 6.24
N SER A 253 -2.34 -20.80 6.58
CA SER A 253 -2.04 -22.13 7.16
C SER A 253 -1.26 -23.08 6.24
N ILE A 254 -1.39 -22.94 4.93
CA ILE A 254 -0.78 -23.86 3.96
C ILE A 254 0.47 -23.30 3.29
N LEU A 255 0.73 -21.99 3.36
CA LEU A 255 1.87 -21.38 2.67
C LEU A 255 3.16 -21.52 3.49
N ALA A 256 4.21 -22.07 2.89
CA ALA A 256 5.56 -22.05 3.43
C ALA A 256 6.43 -21.03 2.66
N VAL A 257 6.75 -19.91 3.30
CA VAL A 257 7.33 -18.70 2.67
C VAL A 257 8.60 -18.23 3.39
N PRO A 258 9.70 -19.01 3.36
CA PRO A 258 10.89 -18.76 4.18
C PRO A 258 11.66 -17.47 3.85
N ARG A 259 11.42 -16.87 2.67
CA ARG A 259 12.13 -15.66 2.19
C ARG A 259 11.24 -14.41 2.15
N LEU A 260 10.12 -14.43 2.86
CA LEU A 260 9.20 -13.30 2.86
C LEU A 260 9.89 -12.06 3.43
N ARG A 261 9.77 -10.93 2.71
CA ARG A 261 10.30 -9.62 3.09
C ARG A 261 9.21 -8.60 3.39
N SER A 262 8.01 -8.85 2.88
CA SER A 262 6.83 -8.01 3.04
C SER A 262 5.60 -8.90 3.19
N LEU A 263 4.85 -8.69 4.27
CA LEU A 263 3.55 -9.31 4.51
C LEU A 263 2.54 -8.21 4.80
N ASP A 264 1.53 -8.06 3.94
CA ASP A 264 0.38 -7.18 4.17
C ASP A 264 -0.91 -8.00 4.23
N VAL A 265 -1.60 -7.96 5.37
CA VAL A 265 -2.87 -8.67 5.56
C VAL A 265 -3.95 -7.66 5.91
N HIS A 266 -4.96 -7.53 5.04
CA HIS A 266 -6.16 -6.76 5.32
C HIS A 266 -7.41 -7.63 5.38
N THR A 267 -8.11 -7.61 6.52
CA THR A 267 -9.38 -8.32 6.70
C THR A 267 -10.53 -7.37 7.02
N MET A 268 -11.71 -7.68 6.49
CA MET A 268 -12.95 -6.95 6.74
C MET A 268 -13.88 -7.70 7.68
N LYS A 269 -14.53 -6.95 8.58
CA LYS A 269 -15.77 -7.35 9.27
C LYS A 269 -15.64 -8.66 10.08
N ALA A 270 -14.51 -8.88 10.74
CA ALA A 270 -14.39 -9.98 11.68
C ALA A 270 -15.29 -9.69 12.91
N LYS A 271 -16.34 -10.50 13.10
CA LYS A 271 -17.16 -10.46 14.33
C LYS A 271 -16.43 -11.02 15.54
N ARG A 272 -15.37 -11.80 15.29
CA ARG A 272 -14.51 -12.40 16.30
C ARG A 272 -13.18 -11.67 16.34
N PRO A 273 -12.48 -11.72 17.49
CA PRO A 273 -11.14 -11.17 17.56
C PRO A 273 -10.20 -11.81 16.54
N VAL A 274 -9.48 -10.97 15.81
CA VAL A 274 -8.64 -11.41 14.69
C VAL A 274 -7.42 -12.21 15.16
N ALA A 275 -6.95 -11.98 16.39
CA ALA A 275 -5.83 -12.71 16.98
C ALA A 275 -6.01 -14.24 16.96
N GLN A 276 -7.15 -14.74 17.46
CA GLN A 276 -7.47 -16.18 17.44
C GLN A 276 -7.54 -16.75 16.03
N LEU A 277 -7.95 -15.93 15.06
CA LEU A 277 -8.12 -16.34 13.67
C LEU A 277 -6.77 -16.47 12.97
N LEU A 278 -5.87 -15.52 13.24
CA LEU A 278 -4.52 -15.52 12.69
C LEU A 278 -3.61 -16.54 13.39
N ASP A 279 -3.77 -16.80 14.69
CA ASP A 279 -2.89 -17.73 15.43
C ASP A 279 -2.81 -19.12 14.77
N VAL A 280 -3.97 -19.68 14.43
CA VAL A 280 -4.04 -21.02 13.83
C VAL A 280 -3.36 -21.02 12.45
N GLY A 281 -3.63 -20.00 11.63
CA GLY A 281 -3.12 -19.92 10.27
C GLY A 281 -1.66 -19.49 10.16
N MET A 282 -1.11 -18.79 11.15
CA MET A 282 0.23 -18.20 11.08
C MET A 282 1.25 -18.89 11.98
N ARG A 283 0.86 -19.96 12.69
CA ARG A 283 1.73 -20.64 13.67
C ARG A 283 3.09 -21.06 13.09
N HIS A 284 3.12 -21.65 11.90
CA HIS A 284 4.35 -22.04 11.21
C HIS A 284 5.08 -20.85 10.56
N LEU A 285 4.43 -19.70 10.43
CA LEU A 285 5.03 -18.46 9.91
C LEU A 285 5.76 -17.66 11.00
N LYS A 286 5.65 -18.03 12.29
CA LYS A 286 6.30 -17.31 13.40
C LYS A 286 7.78 -16.94 13.12
N PRO A 287 8.67 -17.84 12.66
CA PRO A 287 10.05 -17.48 12.36
C PRO A 287 10.18 -16.38 11.29
N VAL A 288 9.29 -16.42 10.29
CA VAL A 288 9.23 -15.43 9.22
C VAL A 288 8.75 -14.09 9.75
N LEU A 289 7.72 -14.07 10.61
CA LEU A 289 7.21 -12.85 11.24
C LEU A 289 8.28 -12.18 12.11
N ILE A 290 9.03 -12.97 12.89
CA ILE A 290 10.17 -12.47 13.67
C ILE A 290 11.21 -11.84 12.75
N SER A 291 11.56 -12.51 11.64
CA SER A 291 12.51 -11.98 10.65
C SER A 291 12.03 -10.67 10.01
N LEU A 292 10.74 -10.55 9.68
CA LEU A 292 10.14 -9.33 9.12
C LEU A 292 10.20 -8.14 10.08
N ALA A 293 10.02 -8.41 11.37
CA ALA A 293 10.05 -7.42 12.44
C ALA A 293 11.48 -7.14 12.96
N PHE A 294 12.45 -8.02 12.64
CA PHE A 294 13.82 -7.90 13.10
C PHE A 294 14.47 -6.63 12.56
N GLY A 295 15.20 -5.92 13.41
CA GLY A 295 15.87 -4.67 13.05
C GLY A 295 14.97 -3.44 12.94
N ALA A 296 13.64 -3.58 13.09
CA ALA A 296 12.73 -2.43 13.16
C ALA A 296 13.14 -1.49 14.31
N GLN A 297 13.42 -0.23 13.99
CA GLN A 297 13.83 0.78 14.99
C GLN A 297 12.63 1.36 15.72
N GLU A 298 11.50 1.43 15.03
CA GLU A 298 10.20 1.84 15.55
C GLU A 298 9.11 0.97 14.92
N TYR A 299 7.91 1.04 15.47
CA TYR A 299 6.73 0.51 14.83
C TYR A 299 5.59 1.53 14.87
N LYS A 300 4.65 1.40 13.94
CA LYS A 300 3.52 2.30 13.80
C LYS A 300 2.22 1.58 14.08
N VAL A 301 1.33 2.22 14.82
CA VAL A 301 -0.05 1.78 15.03
C VAL A 301 -0.99 2.91 14.61
N THR A 302 -1.85 2.67 13.63
CA THR A 302 -2.92 3.59 13.23
C THR A 302 -4.26 3.03 13.71
N VAL A 303 -5.04 3.83 14.43
CA VAL A 303 -6.39 3.47 14.89
C VAL A 303 -7.36 4.53 14.37
N SER A 304 -8.40 4.11 13.65
CA SER A 304 -9.42 5.02 13.12
C SER A 304 -10.80 4.82 13.76
N TYR A 305 -11.63 5.85 13.68
CA TYR A 305 -13.04 5.83 14.04
C TYR A 305 -13.87 4.83 13.24
N MET A 306 -13.44 4.50 12.01
CA MET A 306 -14.06 3.47 11.19
C MET A 306 -13.75 2.04 11.67
N GLY A 307 -13.17 1.90 12.87
CA GLY A 307 -12.74 0.61 13.41
C GLY A 307 -11.57 0.00 12.66
N LYS A 308 -10.83 0.83 11.89
CA LYS A 308 -9.57 0.43 11.26
C LYS A 308 -8.45 0.40 12.30
N LEU A 309 -7.68 -0.67 12.32
CA LEU A 309 -6.47 -0.85 13.09
C LEU A 309 -5.37 -1.31 12.14
N GLU A 310 -4.36 -0.50 11.95
CA GLU A 310 -3.18 -0.83 11.16
C GLU A 310 -1.97 -0.91 12.08
N ILE A 311 -1.18 -1.97 11.97
CA ILE A 311 0.06 -2.19 12.70
C ILE A 311 1.16 -2.45 11.68
N VAL A 312 2.24 -1.66 11.73
CA VAL A 312 3.40 -1.77 10.83
C VAL A 312 4.67 -1.92 11.64
N ILE A 313 5.38 -3.04 11.46
CA ILE A 313 6.61 -3.40 12.17
C ILE A 313 7.63 -3.90 11.14
N GLY A 314 8.58 -3.05 10.73
CA GLY A 314 9.55 -3.42 9.68
C GLY A 314 8.84 -3.81 8.38
N GLY A 315 9.07 -5.03 7.89
CA GLY A 315 8.40 -5.59 6.71
C GLY A 315 7.00 -6.19 6.96
N LEU A 316 6.53 -6.21 8.21
CA LEU A 316 5.22 -6.73 8.57
C LEU A 316 4.19 -5.59 8.62
N ARG A 317 3.07 -5.75 7.89
CA ARG A 317 1.91 -4.88 7.93
C ARG A 317 0.63 -5.69 8.14
N ILE A 318 -0.14 -5.32 9.15
CA ILE A 318 -1.42 -5.95 9.46
C ILE A 318 -2.46 -4.83 9.55
N ASP A 319 -3.46 -4.88 8.67
CA ASP A 319 -4.55 -3.93 8.60
C ASP A 319 -5.86 -4.68 8.93
N LEU A 320 -6.58 -4.23 9.95
CA LEU A 320 -7.77 -4.87 10.45
C LEU A 320 -8.91 -3.86 10.40
N SER A 321 -9.99 -4.16 9.68
CA SER A 321 -11.22 -3.37 9.78
C SER A 321 -12.28 -4.15 10.54
N SER A 322 -12.65 -3.65 11.72
CA SER A 322 -13.65 -4.24 12.59
C SER A 322 -14.87 -3.32 12.69
N THR A 323 -16.07 -3.90 12.62
CA THR A 323 -17.30 -3.19 12.99
C THR A 323 -17.46 -3.08 14.50
N ALA A 324 -16.73 -3.90 15.28
CA ALA A 324 -16.72 -3.81 16.73
C ALA A 324 -15.86 -2.62 17.12
N THR A 325 -16.51 -1.52 17.47
CA THR A 325 -15.86 -0.37 18.10
C THR A 325 -15.43 -0.76 19.51
N GLY A 326 -14.14 -0.74 19.81
CA GLY A 326 -13.66 -1.07 21.15
C GLY A 326 -12.17 -1.35 21.22
N ILE A 327 -11.65 -1.35 22.45
CA ILE A 327 -10.26 -1.61 22.77
C ILE A 327 -9.91 -3.10 22.73
N ASP A 328 -10.87 -3.98 23.05
CA ASP A 328 -10.61 -5.40 23.26
C ASP A 328 -10.04 -6.11 22.01
N PRO A 329 -10.58 -5.91 20.79
CA PRO A 329 -10.02 -6.54 19.59
C PRO A 329 -8.57 -6.11 19.34
N PHE A 330 -8.25 -4.84 19.61
CA PHE A 330 -6.90 -4.33 19.47
C PHE A 330 -5.95 -4.94 20.51
N GLN A 331 -6.35 -4.98 21.79
CA GLN A 331 -5.54 -5.59 22.84
C GLN A 331 -5.22 -7.04 22.53
N GLU A 332 -6.21 -7.79 22.04
CA GLU A 332 -6.01 -9.19 21.69
C GLU A 332 -5.03 -9.34 20.52
N THR A 333 -5.18 -8.55 19.45
CA THR A 333 -4.24 -8.55 18.32
C THR A 333 -2.83 -8.17 18.77
N PHE A 334 -2.69 -7.15 19.62
CA PHE A 334 -1.37 -6.72 20.08
C PHE A 334 -0.71 -7.74 21.00
N ASN A 335 -1.47 -8.35 21.92
CA ASN A 335 -0.96 -9.41 22.78
C ASN A 335 -0.49 -10.59 21.94
N TRP A 336 -1.31 -11.04 20.99
CA TRP A 336 -0.92 -12.09 20.05
C TRP A 336 0.34 -11.75 19.24
N LEU A 337 0.48 -10.51 18.78
CA LEU A 337 1.70 -10.06 18.10
C LEU A 337 2.91 -10.09 19.01
N SER A 338 2.76 -9.62 20.25
CA SER A 338 3.83 -9.63 21.25
C SER A 338 4.28 -11.05 21.59
N GLU A 339 3.34 -12.00 21.67
CA GLU A 339 3.59 -13.43 21.88
C GLU A 339 4.10 -14.15 20.63
N SER A 340 3.79 -13.66 19.43
CA SER A 340 4.25 -14.27 18.18
C SER A 340 5.62 -13.77 17.73
N LEU A 341 6.00 -12.57 18.19
CA LEU A 341 7.27 -11.90 17.90
C LEU A 341 8.22 -11.97 19.10
N GLU A 342 8.28 -13.12 19.78
CA GLU A 342 9.21 -13.36 20.88
C GLU A 342 10.64 -12.99 20.47
N GLY A 343 11.33 -12.22 21.32
CA GLY A 343 12.67 -11.70 21.04
C GLY A 343 12.73 -10.33 20.35
N VAL A 344 11.62 -9.80 19.80
CA VAL A 344 11.59 -8.46 19.21
C VAL A 344 11.36 -7.35 20.27
N ALA A 345 10.91 -7.70 21.48
CA ALA A 345 10.69 -6.78 22.60
C ALA A 345 9.92 -5.50 22.20
N LEU A 346 8.72 -5.67 21.60
CA LEU A 346 7.89 -4.56 21.11
C LEU A 346 7.57 -3.51 22.17
N ALA A 347 7.49 -3.91 23.45
CA ALA A 347 7.24 -2.98 24.56
C ALA A 347 8.36 -1.94 24.72
N ASP A 348 9.60 -2.31 24.38
CA ASP A 348 10.78 -1.45 24.54
C ASP A 348 11.03 -0.58 23.30
N LYS A 349 10.47 -0.97 22.15
CA LYS A 349 10.64 -0.23 20.89
C LYS A 349 9.79 1.04 20.86
N PRO A 350 10.34 2.15 20.34
CA PRO A 350 9.59 3.35 20.00
C PRO A 350 8.33 3.03 19.18
N LEU A 351 7.19 3.54 19.64
CA LEU A 351 5.91 3.43 18.97
C LEU A 351 5.46 4.80 18.46
N HIS A 352 5.16 4.87 17.16
CA HIS A 352 4.36 5.91 16.55
C HIS A 352 2.87 5.54 16.57
N LEU A 353 2.11 6.14 17.48
CA LEU A 353 0.66 5.99 17.57
C LEU A 353 -0.03 7.08 16.72
N THR A 354 -0.86 6.68 15.77
CA THR A 354 -1.72 7.57 14.97
C THR A 354 -3.18 7.29 15.30
N LEU A 355 -3.94 8.32 15.66
CA LEU A 355 -5.37 8.21 15.97
C LEU A 355 -6.16 9.08 15.00
N THR A 356 -7.08 8.49 14.25
CA THR A 356 -7.87 9.20 13.22
C THR A 356 -9.37 9.21 13.50
N GLY A 357 -9.95 10.41 13.65
CA GLY A 357 -11.38 10.64 13.91
C GLY A 357 -11.97 9.97 15.16
N TRP A 358 -11.12 9.37 16.01
CA TRP A 358 -11.53 8.43 17.05
C TRP A 358 -12.10 9.13 18.29
N ASP A 359 -13.06 8.49 18.96
CA ASP A 359 -13.66 8.99 20.21
C ASP A 359 -12.82 8.51 21.41
N PRO A 360 -12.29 9.42 22.26
CA PRO A 360 -11.39 9.04 23.32
C PRO A 360 -12.06 8.18 24.36
N VAL A 361 -11.61 6.94 24.41
CA VAL A 361 -11.82 6.09 25.57
C VAL A 361 -10.55 6.16 26.43
N PRO A 362 -10.55 6.82 27.61
CA PRO A 362 -9.35 6.93 28.45
C PRO A 362 -8.70 5.58 28.79
N LYS A 363 -9.50 4.51 28.83
CA LYS A 363 -9.00 3.13 29.02
C LYS A 363 -7.98 2.72 27.95
N PHE A 364 -8.13 3.21 26.72
CA PHE A 364 -7.23 2.96 25.59
C PHE A 364 -5.85 3.59 25.78
N LEU A 365 -5.82 4.88 26.06
CA LEU A 365 -4.57 5.57 26.33
C LEU A 365 -3.87 5.02 27.55
N LYS A 366 -4.63 4.66 28.60
CA LYS A 366 -4.09 3.97 29.79
C LYS A 366 -3.44 2.64 29.42
N TRP A 367 -4.03 1.89 28.48
CA TRP A 367 -3.45 0.63 28.02
C TRP A 367 -2.12 0.87 27.28
N PHE A 368 -2.06 1.79 26.32
CA PHE A 368 -0.81 2.10 25.59
C PHE A 368 0.27 2.60 26.55
N THR A 369 -0.10 3.48 27.48
CA THR A 369 0.80 4.01 28.52
C THR A 369 1.49 2.91 29.31
N ARG A 370 0.81 1.78 29.56
CA ARG A 370 1.31 0.70 30.41
C ARG A 370 2.04 -0.41 29.65
N ARG A 371 1.84 -0.52 28.34
CA ARG A 371 2.25 -1.69 27.55
C ARG A 371 3.20 -1.37 26.41
N THR A 372 3.34 -0.10 26.06
CA THR A 372 4.09 0.33 24.88
C THR A 372 4.89 1.60 25.18
N ASN A 373 5.93 1.83 24.40
CA ASN A 373 6.75 3.03 24.48
C ASN A 373 6.33 4.04 23.41
N VAL A 374 5.16 4.68 23.58
CA VAL A 374 4.69 5.71 22.63
C VAL A 374 5.58 6.95 22.70
N THR A 375 6.48 7.10 21.72
CA THR A 375 7.38 8.24 21.58
C THR A 375 6.88 9.28 20.58
N ARG A 376 6.03 8.86 19.64
CA ARG A 376 5.38 9.74 18.67
C ARG A 376 3.88 9.57 18.68
N LEU A 377 3.15 10.68 18.73
CA LEU A 377 1.69 10.70 18.67
C LEU A 377 1.22 11.59 17.53
N THR A 378 0.39 11.05 16.64
CA THR A 378 -0.33 11.81 15.61
C THR A 378 -1.83 11.77 15.89
N LEU A 379 -2.45 12.94 16.02
CA LEU A 379 -3.91 13.09 16.12
C LEU A 379 -4.42 13.72 14.83
N SER A 380 -5.26 13.02 14.08
CA SER A 380 -5.71 13.47 12.76
C SER A 380 -7.22 13.35 12.59
N ASN A 381 -7.88 14.39 12.08
CA ASN A 381 -9.27 14.28 11.63
C ASN A 381 -9.35 13.96 10.13
N GLU A 382 -9.60 12.70 9.77
CA GLU A 382 -9.69 12.26 8.36
C GLU A 382 -10.99 12.69 7.66
N VAL A 383 -12.04 13.06 8.41
CA VAL A 383 -13.36 13.32 7.81
C VAL A 383 -13.57 14.80 7.56
N HIS A 384 -13.70 15.18 6.29
CA HIS A 384 -14.03 16.56 5.89
C HIS A 384 -15.45 17.00 6.28
N LYS A 385 -16.34 16.07 6.67
CA LYS A 385 -17.77 16.35 6.85
C LYS A 385 -18.32 16.05 8.24
N ASP A 386 -17.76 15.09 8.96
CA ASP A 386 -18.16 14.84 10.34
C ASP A 386 -17.29 15.65 11.29
N SER A 387 -17.98 16.31 12.21
CA SER A 387 -17.38 17.02 13.31
C SER A 387 -16.65 16.04 14.21
N GLY A 388 -15.34 15.86 13.96
CA GLY A 388 -14.41 15.03 14.72
C GLY A 388 -14.19 15.53 16.15
N TYR A 389 -15.27 15.72 16.92
CA TYR A 389 -15.27 16.27 18.27
C TYR A 389 -14.50 15.38 19.25
N GLY A 390 -14.50 14.06 19.04
CA GLY A 390 -13.86 13.12 19.95
C GLY A 390 -12.37 13.41 20.19
N LEU A 391 -11.56 13.54 19.13
CA LEU A 391 -10.11 13.70 19.29
C LEU A 391 -9.72 14.98 20.06
N MET A 392 -10.56 16.02 20.06
CA MET A 392 -10.28 17.24 20.82
C MET A 392 -10.31 17.01 22.33
N GLU A 393 -11.20 16.13 22.79
CA GLU A 393 -11.29 15.75 24.19
C GLU A 393 -10.05 14.99 24.68
N MET A 394 -9.17 14.54 23.77
CA MET A 394 -7.87 13.95 24.13
C MET A 394 -6.85 14.97 24.61
N LEU A 395 -6.87 16.20 24.10
CA LEU A 395 -5.82 17.19 24.40
C LEU A 395 -5.76 17.50 25.91
N PRO A 396 -6.89 17.77 26.60
CA PRO A 396 -6.87 17.94 28.06
C PRO A 396 -6.42 16.68 28.81
N LEU A 397 -6.69 15.48 28.28
CA LEU A 397 -6.29 14.22 28.92
C LEU A 397 -4.78 13.97 28.84
N LEU A 398 -4.12 14.45 27.77
CA LEU A 398 -2.66 14.35 27.61
C LEU A 398 -1.90 15.41 28.43
N GLY A 399 -2.58 16.52 28.76
CA GLY A 399 -2.04 17.64 29.52
C GLY A 399 -2.12 17.49 31.05
N ARG A 400 -2.74 16.43 31.59
CA ARG A 400 -2.85 16.25 33.05
C ARG A 400 -2.81 14.76 33.48
N PRO A 401 -2.43 14.45 34.73
CA PRO A 401 -2.58 13.12 35.28
C PRO A 401 -4.05 12.67 35.26
N THR A 402 -4.30 11.38 35.06
CA THR A 402 -5.66 10.83 35.06
C THR A 402 -6.31 10.93 36.44
N SER A 403 -7.61 11.26 36.52
CA SER A 403 -8.35 11.20 37.77
C SER A 403 -8.43 9.76 38.31
N GLY A 404 -8.22 9.57 39.63
CA GLY A 404 -8.35 8.29 40.31
C GLY A 404 -7.44 8.13 41.53
N PRO A 405 -7.53 6.99 42.24
CA PRO A 405 -6.71 6.71 43.43
C PRO A 405 -5.22 6.52 43.12
N SER A 406 -4.88 6.22 41.87
CA SER A 406 -3.51 6.15 41.37
C SER A 406 -3.44 6.91 40.05
N PRO A 407 -3.35 8.25 40.10
CA PRO A 407 -3.21 9.05 38.90
C PRO A 407 -1.97 8.62 38.11
N ILE A 408 -2.02 8.70 36.78
CA ILE A 408 -0.87 8.48 35.91
C ILE A 408 -0.89 9.51 34.80
N TRP A 409 0.28 9.91 34.32
CA TRP A 409 0.37 10.63 33.05
C TRP A 409 0.05 9.69 31.90
N LEU A 410 -0.82 10.12 30.98
CA LEU A 410 -1.07 9.38 29.74
C LEU A 410 0.07 9.63 28.75
N LEU A 411 0.59 8.54 28.21
CA LEU A 411 1.66 8.55 27.21
C LEU A 411 2.83 9.47 27.63
N PRO A 412 3.46 9.23 28.79
CA PRO A 412 4.48 10.14 29.32
C PRO A 412 5.72 10.21 28.43
N GLN A 413 5.96 9.18 27.60
CA GLN A 413 7.15 9.07 26.75
C GLN A 413 7.08 9.83 25.42
N ILE A 414 5.98 10.55 25.12
CA ILE A 414 5.86 11.30 23.86
C ILE A 414 6.94 12.38 23.79
N GLU A 415 7.75 12.33 22.74
CA GLU A 415 8.76 13.33 22.38
C GLU A 415 8.39 14.05 21.07
N ALA A 416 7.60 13.43 20.19
CA ALA A 416 7.12 14.03 18.94
C ALA A 416 5.58 14.04 18.90
N PHE A 417 4.99 15.22 18.72
CA PHE A 417 3.55 15.41 18.63
C PHE A 417 3.15 16.00 17.29
N GLU A 418 2.18 15.38 16.61
CA GLU A 418 1.65 15.85 15.35
C GLU A 418 0.13 15.96 15.42
N THR A 419 -0.43 17.07 14.92
CA THR A 419 -1.87 17.26 14.89
C THR A 419 -2.34 18.12 13.72
N ASN A 420 -3.48 17.77 13.12
CA ASN A 420 -4.19 18.63 12.16
C ASN A 420 -5.41 19.36 12.78
N LEU A 421 -5.49 19.33 14.11
CA LEU A 421 -6.62 19.81 14.90
C LEU A 421 -6.53 21.30 15.25
N ALA A 422 -5.63 22.08 14.65
CA ALA A 422 -5.47 23.52 14.93
C ALA A 422 -6.55 24.37 14.27
N ARG A 423 -7.80 24.18 14.70
CA ARG A 423 -8.92 25.08 14.42
C ARG A 423 -8.96 26.18 15.50
N ALA A 424 -9.54 27.33 15.19
CA ALA A 424 -9.53 28.50 16.07
C ALA A 424 -10.05 28.19 17.49
N ASP A 425 -11.06 27.35 17.60
CA ASP A 425 -11.69 26.87 18.84
C ASP A 425 -10.83 25.87 19.65
N ASN A 426 -9.76 25.33 19.07
CA ASN A 426 -8.94 24.28 19.67
C ASN A 426 -7.48 24.70 19.92
N GLN A 427 -7.09 25.90 19.49
CA GLN A 427 -5.73 26.42 19.66
C GLN A 427 -5.31 26.47 21.12
N ASP A 428 -6.18 26.99 22.00
CA ASP A 428 -5.91 27.11 23.43
C ASP A 428 -5.69 25.74 24.09
N LEU A 429 -6.46 24.72 23.70
CA LEU A 429 -6.32 23.37 24.22
C LEU A 429 -4.96 22.74 23.84
N ILE A 430 -4.49 23.01 22.62
CA ILE A 430 -3.17 22.54 22.16
C ILE A 430 -2.06 23.24 22.96
N VAL A 431 -2.13 24.57 23.08
CA VAL A 431 -1.15 25.37 23.84
C VAL A 431 -1.12 24.94 25.29
N ASP A 432 -2.26 24.82 25.95
CA ASP A 432 -2.37 24.41 27.35
C ASP A 432 -1.80 23.02 27.58
N MET A 433 -2.10 22.06 26.69
CA MET A 433 -1.53 20.72 26.77
C MET A 433 0.00 20.75 26.70
N ILE A 434 0.57 21.50 25.76
CA ILE A 434 2.03 21.63 25.61
C ILE A 434 2.66 22.29 26.83
N LYS A 435 2.11 23.44 27.25
CA LYS A 435 2.56 24.22 28.39
C LYS A 435 2.59 23.37 29.66
N VAL A 436 1.51 22.67 29.95
CA VAL A 436 1.44 21.84 31.16
C VAL A 436 2.43 20.69 31.08
N ARG A 437 2.49 19.95 29.96
CA ARG A 437 3.46 18.84 29.86
C ARG A 437 4.91 19.30 30.05
N ASN A 438 5.30 20.42 29.44
CA ASN A 438 6.65 20.95 29.59
C ASN A 438 6.96 21.43 31.01
N ALA A 439 6.00 22.07 31.69
CA ALA A 439 6.18 22.51 33.08
C ALA A 439 6.47 21.35 34.05
N TYR A 440 5.95 20.15 33.77
CA TYR A 440 6.21 18.94 34.56
C TYR A 440 7.40 18.13 34.00
N ALA A 441 7.85 18.41 32.78
CA ALA A 441 8.92 17.69 32.13
C ALA A 441 10.29 18.14 32.65
N GLY A 442 10.95 17.26 33.40
CA GLY A 442 12.24 17.51 34.05
C GLY A 442 12.14 17.56 35.58
N LEU A 443 10.95 17.41 36.16
CA LEU A 443 10.84 17.13 37.59
C LEU A 443 11.44 15.75 37.89
N PRO A 444 12.27 15.60 38.94
CA PRO A 444 12.79 14.30 39.35
C PRO A 444 11.64 13.34 39.66
N GLU A 445 11.78 12.05 39.36
CA GLU A 445 10.76 11.03 39.70
C GLU A 445 10.42 11.01 41.20
N SER A 446 11.36 11.46 42.05
CA SER A 446 11.21 11.58 43.50
C SER A 446 10.41 12.80 43.96
N PHE A 447 9.94 13.67 43.06
CA PHE A 447 9.23 14.88 43.44
C PHE A 447 7.91 14.51 44.16
N PRO A 448 7.69 14.99 45.39
CA PRO A 448 6.50 14.65 46.17
C PRO A 448 5.22 15.00 45.39
N ARG A 449 4.26 14.07 45.35
CA ARG A 449 3.00 14.16 44.59
C ARG A 449 3.12 13.93 43.08
N LEU A 450 4.25 13.47 42.55
CA LEU A 450 4.27 12.92 41.19
C LEU A 450 3.55 11.57 41.15
N TYR A 451 2.53 11.52 40.32
CA TYR A 451 1.71 10.34 40.12
C TYR A 451 2.22 9.58 38.89
N GLY A 452 3.22 8.72 39.10
CA GLY A 452 3.88 7.93 38.05
C GLY A 452 5.02 8.66 37.32
N VAL A 453 5.46 8.11 36.19
CA VAL A 453 6.55 8.66 35.38
C VAL A 453 6.15 10.03 34.83
N PRO A 454 6.92 11.10 35.08
CA PRO A 454 6.62 12.43 34.56
C PRO A 454 6.70 12.45 33.01
N PRO A 455 5.97 13.36 32.35
CA PRO A 455 6.03 13.47 30.90
C PRO A 455 7.43 13.92 30.46
N LYS A 456 7.89 13.42 29.31
CA LYS A 456 9.07 13.93 28.62
C LYS A 456 8.77 15.27 27.94
N ARG A 457 9.83 16.05 27.74
CA ARG A 457 9.78 17.28 26.93
C ARG A 457 9.56 16.92 25.47
N PHE A 458 8.76 17.73 24.77
CA PHE A 458 8.66 17.62 23.33
C PHE A 458 9.99 18.02 22.68
N ARG A 459 10.44 17.22 21.72
CA ARG A 459 11.52 17.55 20.80
C ARG A 459 10.97 18.12 19.50
N GLU A 460 9.80 17.64 19.08
CA GLU A 460 9.18 18.01 17.82
C GLU A 460 7.66 18.20 17.99
N ILE A 461 7.14 19.31 17.45
CA ILE A 461 5.72 19.64 17.42
C ILE A 461 5.35 20.02 16.00
N ARG A 462 4.48 19.23 15.36
CA ARG A 462 3.95 19.48 14.02
C ARG A 462 2.47 19.83 14.12
N VAL A 463 2.12 21.01 13.64
CA VAL A 463 0.74 21.48 13.64
C VAL A 463 0.30 21.77 12.23
N SER A 464 -0.92 21.38 11.88
CA SER A 464 -1.54 21.74 10.61
C SER A 464 -3.03 22.02 10.81
N HIS A 465 -3.65 22.56 9.79
CA HIS A 465 -5.08 22.85 9.78
C HIS A 465 -5.75 22.04 8.67
N GLN A 466 -6.73 21.21 9.04
CA GLN A 466 -7.62 20.54 8.08
C GLN A 466 -9.05 21.09 8.23
N GLY A 467 -9.43 21.98 7.31
CA GLY A 467 -10.74 22.65 7.30
C GLY A 467 -10.86 23.70 6.21
N VAL A 468 -12.11 24.07 5.89
CA VAL A 468 -12.45 25.13 4.91
C VAL A 468 -12.21 26.52 5.50
N ASN A 469 -12.26 26.64 6.83
CA ASN A 469 -12.06 27.90 7.55
C ASN A 469 -10.57 28.17 7.74
N ILE A 470 -9.94 28.70 6.69
CA ILE A 470 -8.55 29.13 6.73
C ILE A 470 -8.39 30.18 7.84
N LEU A 471 -7.52 29.89 8.80
CA LEU A 471 -7.12 30.85 9.82
C LEU A 471 -6.56 32.10 9.13
N THR A 472 -6.91 33.28 9.65
CA THR A 472 -6.22 34.50 9.20
C THR A 472 -4.73 34.36 9.51
N LEU A 473 -3.88 34.98 8.68
CA LEU A 473 -2.43 34.92 8.86
C LEU A 473 -2.03 35.38 10.27
N SER A 474 -2.60 36.48 10.74
CA SER A 474 -2.37 37.00 12.09
C SER A 474 -2.79 36.01 13.19
N ALA A 475 -3.94 35.34 13.07
CA ALA A 475 -4.36 34.33 14.05
C ALA A 475 -3.40 33.14 14.07
N MET A 476 -2.94 32.70 12.90
CA MET A 476 -1.95 31.62 12.80
C MET A 476 -0.59 32.01 13.38
N GLU A 477 -0.09 33.22 13.09
CA GLU A 477 1.16 33.74 13.64
C GLU A 477 1.12 33.87 15.17
N ASN A 478 0.01 34.38 15.73
CA ASN A 478 -0.20 34.47 17.17
C ASN A 478 -0.18 33.09 17.82
N PHE A 479 -0.94 32.15 17.25
CA PHE A 479 -0.99 30.78 17.74
C PHE A 479 0.38 30.09 17.68
N MET A 480 1.09 30.17 16.55
CA MET A 480 2.40 29.52 16.40
C MET A 480 3.48 30.15 17.28
N SER A 481 3.42 31.48 17.49
CA SER A 481 4.31 32.17 18.43
C SER A 481 4.09 31.67 19.86
N GLU A 482 2.82 31.49 20.25
CA GLU A 482 2.48 30.95 21.56
C GLU A 482 2.92 29.49 21.72
N VAL A 483 2.72 28.64 20.70
CA VAL A 483 3.23 27.26 20.67
C VAL A 483 4.74 27.24 20.87
N ILE A 484 5.50 28.07 20.14
CA ILE A 484 6.96 28.16 20.29
C ILE A 484 7.36 28.58 21.69
N ARG A 485 6.65 29.58 22.25
CA ARG A 485 6.90 30.08 23.60
C ARG A 485 6.72 28.99 24.66
N VAL A 486 5.65 28.20 24.58
CA VAL A 486 5.36 27.14 25.57
C VAL A 486 6.11 25.83 25.31
N ALA A 487 6.60 25.62 24.08
CA ALA A 487 7.32 24.41 23.69
C ALA A 487 8.76 24.32 24.24
N GLU A 488 9.33 25.43 24.73
CA GLU A 488 10.62 25.50 25.42
C GLU A 488 11.77 24.74 24.73
N GLY A 489 12.01 25.07 23.45
CA GLY A 489 13.15 24.53 22.68
C GLY A 489 12.81 23.36 21.75
N ALA A 490 11.57 22.90 21.71
CA ALA A 490 11.13 21.95 20.68
C ALA A 490 11.16 22.58 19.28
N GLU A 491 11.40 21.77 18.25
CA GLU A 491 11.23 22.19 16.87
C GLU A 491 9.74 22.26 16.51
N VAL A 492 9.30 23.42 16.01
CA VAL A 492 7.89 23.67 15.68
C VAL A 492 7.69 23.81 14.17
N TYR A 493 6.74 23.05 13.63
CA TYR A 493 6.42 22.98 12.21
C TYR A 493 4.96 23.38 11.94
N TRP A 494 4.73 24.04 10.80
CA TRP A 494 3.40 24.21 10.22
C TRP A 494 3.28 23.36 8.95
N GLY A 495 2.48 22.31 9.00
CA GLY A 495 2.44 21.26 7.99
C GLY A 495 3.80 20.54 7.88
N ALA A 496 4.36 20.50 6.66
CA ALA A 496 5.64 19.85 6.40
C ALA A 496 6.86 20.79 6.52
N ARG A 497 6.67 22.07 6.85
CA ARG A 497 7.76 23.08 6.88
C ARG A 497 7.99 23.59 8.30
N LYS A 498 9.26 23.81 8.66
CA LYS A 498 9.62 24.43 9.95
C LYS A 498 9.07 25.86 9.97
N TRP A 499 8.52 26.30 11.10
CA TRP A 499 7.80 27.58 11.16
C TRP A 499 8.67 28.77 10.73
N THR A 500 9.95 28.79 11.12
CA THR A 500 10.91 29.86 10.75
C THR A 500 11.14 29.94 9.25
N GLU A 501 11.23 28.79 8.58
CA GLU A 501 11.38 28.70 7.12
C GLU A 501 10.09 29.09 6.40
N TRP A 502 8.96 28.65 6.95
CA TRP A 502 7.63 28.97 6.42
C TRP A 502 7.40 30.50 6.41
N LEU A 503 7.68 31.18 7.53
CA LEU A 503 7.54 32.63 7.65
C LEU A 503 8.49 33.37 6.68
N SER A 504 9.74 32.91 6.58
CA SER A 504 10.75 33.50 5.69
C SER A 504 10.40 33.33 4.20
N ALA A 505 9.82 32.19 3.81
CA ALA A 505 9.34 31.99 2.45
C ALA A 505 8.16 32.94 2.15
N ARG A 506 7.23 33.08 3.10
CA ARG A 506 6.04 33.90 2.91
C ARG A 506 6.34 35.39 2.78
N LEU A 507 7.25 35.92 3.60
CA LEU A 507 7.71 37.32 3.53
C LEU A 507 8.40 37.65 2.19
N ARG A 508 9.00 36.66 1.53
CA ARG A 508 9.59 36.84 0.19
C ARG A 508 8.53 36.85 -0.91
N GLU A 509 7.44 36.11 -0.75
CA GLU A 509 6.34 36.05 -1.73
C GLU A 509 5.43 37.27 -1.67
N ASN A 510 5.33 37.94 -0.51
CA ASN A 510 4.53 39.14 -0.33
C ASN A 510 5.34 40.19 0.45
N PRO A 511 6.34 40.83 -0.19
CA PRO A 511 7.00 41.98 0.41
C PRO A 511 5.95 43.09 0.62
N LEU A 512 5.84 43.56 1.85
CA LEU A 512 4.94 44.64 2.27
C LEU A 512 5.22 45.95 1.52
#